data_AF-A0A358L8X1-F1
#
_entry.id   AF-A0A358L8X1-F1
#
_cell.length_a   1.000
_cell.length_b   1.000
_cell.length_c   1.000
_cell.angle_alpha   90.00
_cell.angle_beta   90.00
_cell.angle_gamma   90.00
#
_symmetry.space_group_name_H-M   'P 1'
#
loop_
_entity.id
_entity.type
_entity.pdbx_description
1 polymer ?
#
loop_
_entity_poly.entity_id
_entity_poly.type
_entity_poly.pdbx_seq_one_letter_code
_entity_poly.pdbx_strand_id
1 'polypeptide(L)' 'MNKAEKVVWTEGMFLRPHHFQQAESYQQSLLNQWGQAQRPYMWGFLDYEIDEALLRQGK' A
#
# COMPACT_ATOMS: atom_id res chain seq x y z
N MET A 1 1.62 -11.93 10.37
CA MET A 1 0.91 -11.03 9.43
C MET A 1 -0.13 -11.85 8.71
N ASN A 2 -1.40 -11.45 8.77
CA ASN A 2 -2.45 -12.11 8.00
C ASN A 2 -2.13 -11.94 6.51
N LYS A 3 -2.01 -13.04 5.77
CA LYS A 3 -1.69 -12.99 4.34
C LYS A 3 -2.95 -12.48 3.65
N ALA A 4 -2.89 -11.33 2.96
CA ALA A 4 -4.04 -10.89 2.18
C ALA A 4 -4.34 -11.99 1.15
N GLU A 5 -5.56 -12.53 1.17
CA GLU A 5 -5.98 -13.61 0.29
C GLU A 5 -6.78 -13.09 -0.89
N LYS A 6 -6.62 -13.72 -2.05
CA LYS A 6 -7.31 -13.34 -3.27
C LYS A 6 -8.81 -13.58 -3.11
N VAL A 7 -9.62 -12.56 -3.39
CA VAL A 7 -11.08 -12.70 -3.45
C VAL A 7 -11.48 -13.57 -4.64
N VAL A 8 -12.36 -14.53 -4.39
CA VAL A 8 -12.98 -15.35 -5.44
C VAL A 8 -14.26 -14.66 -5.89
N TRP A 9 -14.34 -14.35 -7.17
CA TRP A 9 -15.51 -13.72 -7.78
C TRP A 9 -16.39 -14.80 -8.42
N THR A 10 -17.66 -14.84 -8.04
CA THR A 10 -18.63 -15.78 -8.59
C THR A 10 -19.81 -15.03 -9.23
N GLU A 11 -20.41 -15.66 -10.23
CA GLU A 11 -21.64 -15.15 -10.82
C GLU A 11 -22.75 -15.09 -9.77
N GLY A 12 -23.53 -14.00 -9.74
CA GLY A 12 -24.60 -13.79 -8.77
C GLY A 12 -24.13 -13.39 -7.35
N MET A 13 -22.84 -13.17 -7.13
CA MET A 13 -22.34 -12.73 -5.82
C MET A 13 -22.90 -11.37 -5.41
N PHE A 14 -23.53 -11.30 -4.23
CA PHE A 14 -23.94 -10.03 -3.66
C PHE A 14 -22.73 -9.25 -3.14
N LEU A 15 -22.39 -8.17 -3.82
CA LEU A 15 -21.21 -7.37 -3.49
C LEU A 15 -21.39 -6.56 -2.20
N ARG A 16 -20.34 -6.55 -1.38
CA ARG A 16 -20.27 -5.80 -0.12
C ARG A 16 -18.91 -5.11 -0.03
N PRO A 17 -18.75 -4.04 0.77
CA PRO A 17 -17.49 -3.30 0.88
C PRO A 17 -16.27 -4.17 1.19
N HIS A 18 -16.43 -5.19 2.03
CA HIS A 18 -15.32 -6.07 2.42
C HIS A 18 -14.70 -6.86 1.24
N HIS A 19 -15.48 -7.20 0.20
CA HIS A 19 -14.94 -7.85 -1.00
C HIS A 19 -13.93 -6.94 -1.72
N PHE A 20 -14.22 -5.63 -1.80
CA PHE A 20 -13.33 -4.68 -2.44
C PHE A 20 -12.11 -4.37 -1.57
N GLN A 21 -12.32 -4.18 -0.26
CA GLN A 21 -11.24 -3.96 0.70
C GLN A 21 -10.23 -5.12 0.68
N GLN A 22 -10.72 -6.36 0.64
CA GLN A 22 -9.86 -7.54 0.57
C GLN A 22 -9.14 -7.64 -0.78
N ALA A 23 -9.82 -7.36 -1.89
CA ALA A 23 -9.19 -7.39 -3.22
C ALA A 23 -8.07 -6.34 -3.35
N GLU A 24 -8.29 -5.12 -2.84
CA GLU A 24 -7.27 -4.07 -2.80
C GLU A 24 -6.09 -4.47 -1.91
N SER A 25 -6.37 -4.98 -0.71
CA SER A 25 -5.33 -5.46 0.22
C SER A 25 -4.47 -6.57 -0.42
N TYR A 26 -5.10 -7.51 -1.14
CA TYR A 26 -4.39 -8.56 -1.87
C TYR A 26 -3.47 -7.97 -2.94
N GLN A 27 -3.96 -7.01 -3.73
CA GLN A 27 -3.17 -6.36 -4.78
C GLN A 27 -1.97 -5.59 -4.20
N GLN A 28 -2.18 -4.79 -3.15
CA GLN A 28 -1.11 -4.08 -2.46
C GLN A 28 -0.07 -5.04 -1.87
N SER A 29 -0.52 -6.14 -1.27
CA SER A 29 0.37 -7.18 -0.74
C SER A 29 1.22 -7.82 -1.83
N LEU A 30 0.64 -8.11 -3.00
CA LEU A 30 1.37 -8.66 -4.14
C LEU A 30 2.44 -7.70 -4.64
N LEU A 31 2.11 -6.41 -4.82
CA LEU A 31 3.07 -5.39 -5.25
C LEU A 31 4.21 -5.23 -4.25
N ASN A 32 3.90 -5.20 -2.95
CA ASN A 32 4.91 -5.11 -1.90
C ASN A 32 5.82 -6.33 -1.90
N GLN A 33 5.27 -7.55 -2.02
CA GLN A 33 6.07 -8.78 -2.11
C GLN A 33 7.00 -8.77 -3.33
N TRP A 34 6.49 -8.33 -4.48
CA TRP A 34 7.30 -8.16 -5.70
C TRP A 34 8.42 -7.16 -5.52
N GLY A 35 8.14 -5.99 -4.95
CA GLY A 35 9.17 -4.97 -4.68
C GLY A 35 10.25 -5.48 -3.72
N GLN A 36 9.85 -6.08 -2.59
CA GLN A 36 10.78 -6.62 -1.61
C GLN A 36 11.63 -7.77 -2.15
N ALA A 37 11.12 -8.56 -3.09
CA ALA A 37 11.88 -9.61 -3.76
C ALA A 37 12.99 -9.04 -4.67
N GLN A 38 12.86 -7.80 -5.14
CA GLN A 38 13.87 -7.16 -5.98
C GLN A 38 14.96 -6.47 -5.17
N ARG A 39 14.59 -5.74 -4.11
CA ARG A 39 15.54 -5.02 -3.25
C ARG A 39 15.03 -4.94 -1.80
N PRO A 40 15.91 -5.05 -0.80
CA PRO A 40 15.53 -4.82 0.58
C PRO A 40 15.17 -3.34 0.80
N TYR A 41 14.34 -3.07 1.81
CA TYR A 41 14.01 -1.73 2.30
C TYR A 41 13.43 -0.78 1.23
N MET A 42 12.45 -1.24 0.44
CA MET A 42 11.71 -0.40 -0.53
C MET A 42 10.75 0.64 0.09
N TRP A 43 11.14 1.26 1.20
CA TRP A 43 10.44 2.39 1.81
C TRP A 43 11.38 3.59 1.85
N GLY A 44 10.82 4.81 1.86
CA GLY A 44 11.60 6.04 1.90
C GLY A 44 10.84 7.22 1.34
N PHE A 45 11.54 8.34 1.18
CA PHE A 45 11.03 9.52 0.49
C PHE A 45 11.33 9.39 -1.00
N LEU A 46 10.32 9.59 -1.85
CA LEU A 46 10.54 9.82 -3.28
C LEU A 46 10.92 11.27 -3.53
N ASP A 47 10.31 12.17 -2.76
CA ASP A 47 10.57 13.59 -2.77
C ASP A 47 10.41 14.13 -1.35
N TYR A 48 11.16 15.17 -1.02
CA TYR A 48 11.08 15.85 0.26
C TYR A 48 11.55 17.29 0.11
N GLU A 49 10.72 18.22 0.60
CA GLU A 49 11.00 19.65 0.60
C GLU A 49 10.98 20.16 2.04
N ILE A 50 11.93 21.04 2.36
CA ILE A 50 12.01 21.69 3.67
C ILE A 50 11.58 23.14 3.52
N ASP A 51 10.71 23.59 4.43
CA ASP A 51 10.35 24.99 4.52
C ASP A 51 11.50 25.81 5.12
N GLU A 52 12.28 26.44 4.24
CA GLU A 52 13.39 27.32 4.59
C GLU A 52 12.98 28.54 5.43
N ALA A 53 11.73 29.00 5.32
CA ALA A 53 11.24 30.14 6.10
C ALA A 53 10.97 29.75 7.56
N LEU A 54 10.52 28.52 7.81
CA LEU A 54 10.35 27.97 9.15
C LEU A 54 11.68 27.56 9.79
N LEU A 55 12.63 27.06 9.00
CA LEU A 55 13.99 26.77 9.49
C LEU A 55 14.64 28.00 10.13
N ARG A 56 14.47 29.17 9.53
CA ARG A 56 14.98 30.45 10.07
C ARG A 56 14.33 30.88 11.38
N GLN A 57 13.17 30.32 11.70
CA GLN A 57 12.46 30.53 12.97
C GLN A 57 12.75 29.43 14.00
N GLY A 58 13.63 28.47 13.67
CA GLY A 58 13.95 27.32 14.52
C GLY A 58 12.84 26.28 14.60
N LYS A 59 12.01 26.16 13.54
CA LYS A 59 10.87 25.26 13.44
C LYS A 59 11.00 24.32 12.27
#